data_AF-R0M6G3-F1
#
_entry.id   AF-R0M6G3-F1
#
_cell.length_a   1.000
_cell.length_b   1.000
_cell.length_c   1.000
_cell.angle_alpha   90.00
_cell.angle_beta   90.00
_cell.angle_gamma   90.00
#
_symmetry.space_group_name_H-M   'P 1'
#
loop_
_entity.id
_entity.type
_entity.pdbx_description
1 polymer ?
#
loop_
_entity_poly.entity_id
_entity_poly.type
_entity_poly.pdbx_seq_one_letter_code
_entity_poly.pdbx_strand_id
1 'polypeptide(L)'
;IKTLLEKNEFRKAISLLNKCCFKFMMPKSELDETFVTPYSTDTLEKYNIESYLNVSEIIFENKTYLASQIPNLNNMDAFIELLRNSKTNTIVSLIPDNDHLKNYNCISSEKIFYDNQALFFDERYDFKGYEVRIFRFVNWIDHSTITKDQIETFYQYI
;
A
#
# COMPACT_ATOMS: atom_id res chain seq x y z
N ILE A 1 -15.53 -0.03 33.56
CA ILE A 1 -14.25 -0.43 32.90
C ILE A 1 -13.32 -1.14 33.89
N LYS A 2 -12.89 -0.49 34.98
CA LYS A 2 -12.02 -1.10 36.02
C LYS A 2 -12.47 -2.51 36.46
N THR A 3 -13.73 -2.65 36.87
CA THR A 3 -14.32 -3.94 37.28
C THR A 3 -14.33 -5.00 36.17
N LEU A 4 -14.38 -4.60 34.88
CA LEU A 4 -14.31 -5.53 33.75
C LEU A 4 -12.87 -5.99 33.50
N LEU A 5 -11.88 -5.10 33.69
CA LEU A 5 -10.46 -5.43 33.58
C LEU A 5 -10.04 -6.40 34.70
N GLU A 6 -10.47 -6.14 35.93
CA GLU A 6 -10.21 -7.01 37.10
C GLU A 6 -10.82 -8.42 36.93
N LYS A 7 -11.87 -8.56 36.11
CA LYS A 7 -12.52 -9.84 35.78
C LYS A 7 -12.00 -10.46 34.47
N ASN A 8 -10.98 -9.89 33.84
CA ASN A 8 -10.45 -10.31 32.53
C ASN A 8 -11.50 -10.33 31.40
N GLU A 9 -12.56 -9.51 31.51
CA GLU A 9 -13.63 -9.40 30.50
C GLU A 9 -13.24 -8.40 29.39
N PHE A 10 -12.09 -8.62 28.74
CA PHE A 10 -11.46 -7.64 27.84
C PHE A 10 -12.33 -7.21 26.66
N ARG A 11 -13.07 -8.13 26.01
CA ARG A 11 -13.98 -7.78 24.91
C ARG A 11 -15.07 -6.78 25.33
N LYS A 12 -15.63 -6.96 26.53
CA LYS A 12 -16.66 -6.04 27.06
C LYS A 12 -16.03 -4.72 27.50
N ALA A 13 -14.82 -4.75 28.06
CA ALA A 13 -14.08 -3.54 28.39
C ALA A 13 -13.79 -2.70 27.14
N ILE A 14 -13.32 -3.32 26.05
CA ILE A 14 -13.06 -2.68 24.75
C ILE A 14 -14.36 -2.11 24.16
N SER A 15 -15.46 -2.89 24.16
CA SER A 15 -16.75 -2.41 23.66
C SER A 15 -17.27 -1.18 24.44
N LEU A 16 -17.12 -1.19 25.77
CA LEU A 16 -17.54 -0.07 26.60
C LEU A 16 -16.65 1.17 26.38
N LEU A 17 -15.33 0.98 26.23
CA LEU A 17 -14.39 2.04 25.86
C LEU A 17 -14.77 2.66 24.51
N ASN A 18 -14.99 1.86 23.47
CA ASN A 18 -15.40 2.35 22.16
C ASN A 18 -16.70 3.16 22.23
N LYS A 19 -17.70 2.70 23.00
CA LYS A 19 -18.95 3.46 23.20
C LYS A 19 -18.72 4.80 23.90
N CYS A 20 -17.87 4.83 24.93
CA CYS A 20 -17.52 6.08 25.62
C CYS A 20 -16.73 7.04 24.72
N CYS A 21 -15.89 6.50 23.84
CA CYS A 21 -15.09 7.25 22.89
C CYS A 21 -15.87 7.68 21.64
N PHE A 22 -17.04 7.11 21.38
CA PHE A 22 -17.82 7.37 20.16
C PHE A 22 -18.12 8.86 19.95
N LYS A 23 -18.39 9.61 21.01
CA LYS A 23 -18.63 11.08 20.96
C LYS A 23 -17.38 11.91 20.61
N PHE A 24 -16.19 11.31 20.70
CA PHE A 24 -14.92 11.90 20.33
C PHE A 24 -14.41 11.37 18.99
N MET A 25 -15.10 10.40 18.38
CA MET A 25 -14.78 9.94 17.04
C MET A 25 -15.16 11.04 16.05
N MET A 26 -14.30 11.29 15.07
CA MET A 26 -14.64 12.17 13.98
C MET A 26 -15.83 11.57 13.21
N PRO A 27 -16.75 12.41 12.70
CA PRO A 27 -17.80 11.94 11.82
C PRO A 27 -17.19 11.26 10.60
N LYS A 28 -17.84 10.19 10.15
CA LYS A 28 -17.44 9.43 8.97
C LYS A 28 -17.44 10.34 7.74
N SER A 29 -16.32 10.43 7.04
CA SER A 29 -16.19 11.13 5.76
C SER A 29 -16.60 10.22 4.60
N GLU A 30 -16.78 10.81 3.41
CA GLU A 30 -17.01 10.04 2.17
C GLU A 30 -15.82 9.15 1.81
N LEU A 31 -14.63 9.46 2.31
CA LEU A 31 -13.42 8.69 2.10
C LEU A 31 -13.33 7.46 3.01
N ASP A 32 -14.16 7.38 4.06
CA ASP A 32 -14.08 6.32 5.07
C ASP A 32 -14.69 4.98 4.61
N GLU A 33 -14.30 4.49 3.43
CA GLU A 33 -14.73 3.19 2.92
C GLU A 33 -14.09 2.02 3.69
N THR A 34 -12.92 2.23 4.31
CA THR A 34 -12.20 1.19 5.06
C THR A 34 -11.66 1.73 6.40
N PHE A 35 -10.90 0.92 7.15
CA PHE A 35 -10.22 1.35 8.38
C PHE A 35 -8.98 2.22 8.13
N VAL A 36 -8.46 2.24 6.90
CA VAL A 36 -7.29 3.02 6.48
C VAL A 36 -7.68 3.81 5.24
N THR A 37 -7.82 5.11 5.36
CA THR A 37 -8.44 5.96 4.33
C THR A 37 -7.53 7.15 4.06
N PRO A 38 -7.52 7.69 2.83
CA PRO A 38 -6.67 8.83 2.51
C PRO A 38 -7.18 10.09 3.24
N TYR A 39 -6.29 11.04 3.53
CA TYR A 39 -6.65 12.26 4.26
C TYR A 39 -7.55 13.21 3.45
N SER A 40 -7.41 13.23 2.12
CA SER A 40 -8.14 14.10 1.20
C SER A 40 -8.22 13.49 -0.20
N THR A 41 -9.04 14.09 -1.07
CA THR A 41 -9.15 13.76 -2.51
C THR A 41 -8.09 14.46 -3.36
N ASP A 42 -7.25 15.33 -2.78
CA ASP A 42 -6.31 16.19 -3.51
C ASP A 42 -5.40 15.40 -4.47
N THR A 43 -5.01 14.19 -4.07
CA THR A 43 -4.17 13.33 -4.93
C THR A 43 -4.94 12.87 -6.17
N LEU A 44 -6.22 12.50 -6.03
CA LEU A 44 -7.07 12.10 -7.15
C LEU A 44 -7.32 13.28 -8.09
N GLU A 45 -7.65 14.45 -7.53
CA GLU A 45 -7.88 15.67 -8.28
C GLU A 45 -6.63 16.10 -9.05
N LYS A 46 -5.47 16.11 -8.39
CA LYS A 46 -4.17 16.46 -9.00
C LYS A 46 -3.84 15.61 -10.22
N TYR A 47 -4.18 14.33 -10.18
CA TYR A 47 -3.91 13.38 -11.26
C TYR A 47 -5.13 13.06 -12.13
N ASN A 48 -6.22 13.82 -12.00
CA ASN A 48 -7.47 13.66 -12.76
C ASN A 48 -8.01 12.21 -12.73
N ILE A 49 -8.10 11.63 -11.53
CA ILE A 49 -8.65 10.28 -11.31
C ILE A 49 -10.10 10.41 -10.86
N GLU A 50 -11.04 10.00 -11.72
CA GLU A 50 -12.48 10.16 -11.47
C GLU A 50 -13.05 9.12 -10.49
N SER A 51 -12.39 7.97 -10.38
CA SER A 51 -12.81 6.88 -9.51
C SER A 51 -12.10 6.91 -8.17
N TYR A 52 -12.78 6.45 -7.11
CA TYR A 52 -12.15 6.33 -5.80
C TYR A 52 -10.95 5.38 -5.85
N LEU A 53 -9.81 5.88 -5.36
CA LEU A 53 -8.60 5.11 -5.13
C LEU A 53 -7.99 5.56 -3.81
N ASN A 54 -7.68 4.60 -2.94
CA ASN A 54 -7.06 4.88 -1.65
C ASN A 54 -5.56 5.10 -1.83
N VAL A 55 -5.22 6.33 -2.15
CA VAL A 55 -3.86 6.79 -2.40
C VAL A 55 -3.63 8.14 -1.73
N SER A 56 -2.42 8.38 -1.28
CA SER A 56 -1.98 9.67 -0.78
C SER A 56 -0.62 10.04 -1.36
N GLU A 57 -0.49 11.30 -1.77
CA GLU A 57 0.79 11.89 -2.11
C GLU A 57 1.60 12.21 -0.86
N ILE A 58 2.86 11.76 -0.85
CA ILE A 58 3.84 12.05 0.20
C ILE A 58 5.03 12.74 -0.48
N ILE A 59 5.32 13.97 -0.05
CA ILE A 59 6.46 14.75 -0.55
C ILE A 59 7.56 14.72 0.52
N PHE A 60 8.72 14.17 0.17
CA PHE A 60 9.88 14.09 1.05
C PHE A 60 11.15 14.40 0.27
N GLU A 61 11.97 15.33 0.76
CA GLU A 61 13.26 15.72 0.13
C GLU A 61 13.16 15.99 -1.38
N ASN A 62 12.14 16.74 -1.80
CA ASN A 62 11.84 17.05 -3.21
C ASN A 62 11.51 15.84 -4.10
N LYS A 63 11.27 14.67 -3.49
CA LYS A 63 10.74 13.49 -4.16
C LYS A 63 9.26 13.33 -3.83
N THR A 64 8.50 12.96 -4.85
CA THR A 64 7.08 12.64 -4.72
C THR A 64 6.91 11.12 -4.67
N TYR A 65 6.21 10.64 -3.66
CA TYR A 65 5.81 9.25 -3.51
C TYR A 65 4.28 9.17 -3.51
N LEU A 66 3.74 8.12 -4.13
CA LEU A 66 2.32 7.82 -4.09
C LEU A 66 2.14 6.56 -3.24
N ALA A 67 1.73 6.74 -1.99
CA ALA A 67 1.45 5.63 -1.08
C ALA A 67 0.01 5.17 -1.31
N SER A 68 -0.17 3.91 -1.71
CA SER A 68 -1.47 3.33 -2.02
C SER A 68 -1.65 2.00 -1.31
N GLN A 69 -2.91 1.65 -1.02
CA GLN A 69 -3.26 0.27 -0.73
C GLN A 69 -3.10 -0.60 -2.00
N ILE A 70 -3.13 -1.93 -1.82
CA ILE A 70 -3.18 -2.87 -2.94
C ILE A 70 -4.42 -2.57 -3.78
N PRO A 71 -4.29 -2.32 -5.09
CA PRO A 71 -5.47 -2.20 -5.94
C PRO A 71 -6.19 -3.56 -5.99
N ASN A 72 -7.51 -3.51 -5.88
CA ASN A 72 -8.37 -4.66 -6.12
C ASN A 72 -8.73 -4.72 -7.62
N LEU A 73 -9.28 -5.84 -8.07
CA LEU A 73 -9.63 -6.00 -9.49
C LEU A 73 -10.61 -4.94 -10.02
N ASN A 74 -11.47 -4.38 -9.16
CA ASN A 74 -12.46 -3.39 -9.56
C ASN A 74 -11.86 -1.98 -9.74
N ASN A 75 -10.70 -1.68 -9.13
CA ASN A 75 -10.06 -0.36 -9.21
C ASN A 75 -8.70 -0.38 -9.94
N MET A 76 -8.33 -1.52 -10.55
CA MET A 76 -7.10 -1.63 -11.34
C MET A 76 -7.02 -0.61 -12.49
N ASP A 77 -8.13 -0.30 -13.15
CA ASP A 77 -8.14 0.68 -14.24
C ASP A 77 -7.81 2.10 -13.72
N ALA A 78 -8.43 2.51 -12.61
CA ALA A 78 -8.11 3.77 -11.94
C ALA A 78 -6.66 3.81 -11.44
N PHE A 79 -6.13 2.68 -10.96
CA PHE A 79 -4.72 2.56 -10.57
C PHE A 79 -3.78 2.73 -11.79
N ILE A 80 -4.10 2.14 -12.94
CA ILE A 80 -3.31 2.31 -14.18
C ILE A 80 -3.39 3.75 -14.70
N GLU A 81 -4.56 4.38 -14.62
CA GLU A 81 -4.73 5.81 -14.93
C GLU A 81 -3.86 6.68 -14.03
N LEU A 82 -3.82 6.39 -12.72
CA LEU A 82 -2.93 7.07 -11.79
C LEU A 82 -1.47 6.93 -12.22
N LEU A 83 -0.99 5.73 -12.56
CA LEU A 83 0.38 5.51 -13.02
C LEU A 83 0.71 6.36 -14.26
N ARG A 84 -0.19 6.39 -15.25
CA ARG A 84 -0.02 7.16 -16.49
C ARG A 84 -0.03 8.66 -16.25
N ASN A 85 -1.02 9.16 -15.51
CA ASN A 85 -1.22 10.60 -15.27
C ASN A 85 -0.13 11.17 -14.36
N SER A 86 0.33 10.39 -13.38
CA SER A 86 1.49 10.74 -12.54
C SER A 86 2.84 10.50 -13.20
N LYS A 87 2.87 9.82 -14.36
CA LYS A 87 4.09 9.35 -15.04
C LYS A 87 4.94 8.43 -14.16
N THR A 88 4.30 7.69 -13.26
CA THR A 88 4.96 6.73 -12.37
C THR A 88 5.23 5.44 -13.13
N ASN A 89 6.51 5.16 -13.38
CA ASN A 89 6.97 3.95 -14.07
C ASN A 89 7.65 2.93 -13.14
N THR A 90 7.71 3.22 -11.83
CA THR A 90 8.37 2.37 -10.84
C THR A 90 7.45 2.20 -9.63
N ILE A 91 7.23 0.96 -9.22
CA ILE A 91 6.44 0.60 -8.04
C ILE A 91 7.33 -0.18 -7.08
N VAL A 92 7.24 0.13 -5.79
CA VAL A 92 7.79 -0.72 -4.73
C VAL A 92 6.61 -1.40 -4.04
N SER A 93 6.45 -2.70 -4.29
CA SER A 93 5.42 -3.52 -3.65
C SER A 93 6.01 -4.20 -2.42
N LEU A 94 5.41 -3.93 -1.27
CA LEU A 94 5.73 -4.60 0.00
C LEU A 94 4.86 -5.84 0.24
N ILE A 95 4.16 -6.32 -0.80
CA ILE A 95 3.30 -7.49 -0.73
C ILE A 95 3.95 -8.64 -1.52
N PRO A 96 4.08 -9.83 -0.91
CA PRO A 96 4.72 -10.96 -1.58
C PRO A 96 3.91 -11.50 -2.76
N ASP A 97 2.58 -11.36 -2.73
CA ASP A 97 1.64 -11.85 -3.73
C ASP A 97 1.44 -10.85 -4.89
N ASN A 98 1.30 -11.37 -6.11
CA ASN A 98 1.01 -10.64 -7.34
C ASN A 98 -0.33 -11.01 -7.99
N ASP A 99 -1.26 -11.59 -7.23
CA ASP A 99 -2.58 -12.03 -7.71
C ASP A 99 -3.38 -10.96 -8.46
N HIS A 100 -3.27 -9.70 -8.03
CA HIS A 100 -3.88 -8.53 -8.68
C HIS A 100 -3.28 -8.21 -10.06
N LEU A 101 -2.09 -8.74 -10.36
CA LEU A 101 -1.37 -8.55 -11.63
C LEU A 101 -1.54 -9.71 -12.61
N LYS A 102 -2.26 -10.79 -12.25
CA LYS A 102 -2.39 -12.02 -13.05
C LYS A 102 -2.88 -11.81 -14.49
N ASN A 103 -3.64 -10.74 -14.73
CA ASN A 103 -4.21 -10.42 -16.04
C ASN A 103 -3.33 -9.50 -16.89
N TYR A 104 -2.13 -9.15 -16.41
CA TYR A 104 -1.20 -8.26 -17.11
C TYR A 104 0.03 -9.01 -17.58
N ASN A 105 0.61 -8.53 -18.69
CA ASN A 105 1.74 -9.19 -19.32
C ASN A 105 3.03 -8.90 -18.53
N CYS A 106 3.60 -9.93 -17.92
CA CYS A 106 4.93 -9.86 -17.31
C CYS A 106 5.99 -10.02 -18.41
N ILE A 107 6.74 -8.95 -18.66
CA ILE A 107 7.82 -8.89 -19.66
C ILE A 107 9.07 -9.60 -19.13
N SER A 108 9.43 -9.34 -17.88
CA SER A 108 10.58 -9.95 -17.21
C SER A 108 10.34 -10.06 -15.71
N SER A 109 10.94 -11.07 -15.08
CA SER A 109 10.94 -11.24 -13.63
C SER A 109 12.27 -11.85 -13.21
N GLU A 110 13.08 -11.06 -12.49
CA GLU A 110 14.35 -11.48 -11.94
C GLU A 110 14.24 -11.56 -10.41
N LYS A 111 14.72 -12.65 -9.82
CA LYS A 111 14.72 -12.83 -8.36
C LYS A 111 16.06 -12.39 -7.80
N ILE A 112 16.04 -11.43 -6.87
CA ILE A 112 17.22 -10.92 -6.18
C ILE A 112 17.36 -11.59 -4.82
N PHE A 113 18.59 -11.99 -4.49
CA PHE A 113 18.90 -12.73 -3.28
C PHE A 113 19.79 -11.93 -2.33
N TYR A 114 19.55 -12.10 -1.03
CA TYR A 114 20.45 -11.69 0.05
C TYR A 114 20.68 -12.90 0.97
N ASP A 115 21.93 -13.25 1.21
CA ASP A 115 22.31 -14.41 2.03
C ASP A 115 21.56 -15.72 1.65
N ASN A 116 21.57 -16.05 0.36
CA ASN A 116 20.87 -17.23 -0.22
C ASN A 116 19.34 -17.24 -0.03
N GLN A 117 18.74 -16.16 0.46
CA GLN A 117 17.29 -16.00 0.58
C GLN A 117 16.78 -15.00 -0.44
N ALA A 118 15.62 -15.28 -1.03
CA ALA A 118 14.96 -14.34 -1.93
C ALA A 118 14.55 -13.09 -1.14
N LEU A 119 14.99 -11.92 -1.59
CA LEU A 119 14.68 -10.64 -0.95
C LEU A 119 13.51 -9.95 -1.67
N PHE A 120 13.65 -9.71 -2.96
CA PHE A 120 12.61 -9.16 -3.81
C PHE A 120 12.72 -9.68 -5.25
N PHE A 121 11.68 -9.47 -6.04
CA PHE A 121 11.73 -9.60 -7.49
C PHE A 121 11.86 -8.22 -8.15
N ASP A 122 12.68 -8.12 -9.18
CA ASP A 122 12.72 -7.00 -10.13
C ASP A 122 11.94 -7.41 -11.39
N GLU A 123 10.74 -6.87 -11.52
CA GLU A 123 9.76 -7.28 -12.53
C GLU A 123 9.43 -6.12 -13.47
N ARG A 124 9.11 -6.45 -14.72
CA ARG A 124 8.59 -5.47 -15.69
C ARG A 124 7.25 -5.96 -16.19
N TYR A 125 6.26 -5.08 -16.15
CA TYR A 125 4.91 -5.36 -16.60
C TYR A 125 4.48 -4.36 -17.66
N ASP A 126 3.74 -4.83 -18.66
CA ASP A 126 3.01 -3.96 -19.59
C ASP A 126 1.56 -3.78 -19.12
N PHE A 127 1.23 -2.58 -18.66
CA PHE A 127 -0.13 -2.18 -18.34
C PHE A 127 -0.78 -1.48 -19.54
N LYS A 128 -1.26 -2.29 -20.49
CA LYS A 128 -1.99 -1.83 -21.69
C LYS A 128 -1.19 -0.80 -22.52
N GLY A 129 0.09 -1.07 -22.79
CA GLY A 129 1.02 -0.18 -23.51
C GLY A 129 1.80 0.80 -22.61
N TYR A 130 1.79 0.59 -21.28
CA TYR A 130 2.53 1.41 -20.32
C TYR A 130 3.42 0.49 -19.48
N GLU A 131 4.73 0.51 -19.76
CA GLU A 131 5.71 -0.31 -19.06
C GLU A 131 5.96 0.25 -17.65
N VAL A 132 5.89 -0.63 -16.66
CA VAL A 132 6.14 -0.33 -15.26
C VAL A 132 7.10 -1.37 -14.69
N ARG A 133 8.16 -0.88 -14.04
CA ARG A 133 9.08 -1.69 -13.24
C ARG A 133 8.51 -1.85 -11.83
N ILE A 134 8.49 -3.06 -11.31
CA ILE A 134 7.96 -3.38 -9.99
C ILE A 134 9.06 -4.09 -9.19
N PHE A 135 9.44 -3.51 -8.06
CA PHE A 135 10.23 -4.19 -7.04
C PHE A 135 9.29 -4.81 -6.02
N ARG A 136 9.17 -6.14 -6.03
CA ARG A 136 8.23 -6.88 -5.17
C ARG A 136 8.97 -7.63 -4.06
N PHE A 137 8.91 -7.11 -2.84
CA PHE A 137 9.48 -7.78 -1.67
C PHE A 137 8.74 -9.08 -1.37
N VAL A 138 9.49 -10.15 -1.08
CA VAL A 138 8.91 -11.47 -0.77
C VAL A 138 9.13 -11.93 0.65
N ASN A 139 10.06 -11.31 1.37
CA ASN A 139 10.44 -11.66 2.73
C ASN A 139 10.09 -10.58 3.76
N TRP A 140 9.45 -9.47 3.35
CA TRP A 140 8.96 -8.45 4.26
C TRP A 140 7.54 -8.79 4.70
N ILE A 141 7.42 -9.43 5.87
CA ILE A 141 6.12 -9.83 6.44
C ILE A 141 5.43 -8.60 7.04
N ASP A 142 4.12 -8.50 6.91
CA ASP A 142 3.35 -7.41 7.51
C ASP A 142 3.61 -7.31 9.03
N HIS A 143 3.70 -6.07 9.52
CA HIS A 143 4.10 -5.74 10.90
C HIS A 143 5.49 -6.26 11.34
N SER A 144 6.37 -6.64 10.40
CA SER A 144 7.76 -7.00 10.68
C SER A 144 8.76 -5.98 10.10
N THR A 145 10.04 -6.23 10.33
CA THR A 145 11.15 -5.39 9.84
C THR A 145 12.11 -6.21 9.00
N ILE A 146 12.62 -5.63 7.93
CA ILE A 146 13.82 -6.12 7.25
C ILE A 146 15.07 -5.46 7.83
N THR A 147 16.21 -6.13 7.67
CA THR A 147 17.49 -5.68 8.22
C THR A 147 18.06 -4.50 7.42
N LYS A 148 19.01 -3.77 8.02
CA LYS A 148 19.74 -2.67 7.37
C LYS A 148 20.44 -3.15 6.09
N ASP A 149 21.12 -4.29 6.14
CA ASP A 149 21.89 -4.81 5.01
C ASP A 149 20.99 -5.23 3.84
N GLN A 150 19.80 -5.75 4.14
CA GLN A 150 18.77 -6.04 3.13
C GLN A 150 18.26 -4.76 2.46
N ILE A 151 18.03 -3.69 3.23
CA ILE A 151 17.67 -2.38 2.70
C ILE A 151 18.80 -1.81 1.84
N GLU A 152 20.05 -1.88 2.30
CA GLU A 152 21.22 -1.41 1.53
C GLU A 152 21.40 -2.18 0.23
N THR A 153 21.14 -3.49 0.23
CA THR A 153 21.10 -4.32 -0.99
C THR A 153 20.04 -3.81 -1.96
N PHE A 154 18.83 -3.51 -1.47
CA PHE A 154 17.76 -2.96 -2.31
C PHE A 154 18.09 -1.59 -2.91
N TYR A 155 18.72 -0.70 -2.13
CA TYR A 155 19.11 0.64 -2.61
C TYR A 155 20.11 0.62 -3.77
N GLN A 156 20.79 -0.50 -4.05
CA GLN A 156 21.67 -0.63 -5.22
C GLN A 156 20.89 -0.75 -6.54
N TYR A 157 19.57 -0.98 -6.48
CA TYR A 157 18.72 -1.25 -7.65
C TYR A 157 17.77 -0.08 -8.01
N ILE A 158 17.57 0.86 -7.08
CA ILE A 158 16.77 2.10 -7.25
C ILE A 158 17.67 3.21 -7.77
#